data_AF-A0A389M2U2-F1
#
_entry.id   AF-A0A389M2U2-F1
#
_cell.length_a   1.000
_cell.length_b   1.000
_cell.length_c   1.000
_cell.angle_alpha   90.00
_cell.angle_beta   90.00
_cell.angle_gamma   90.00
#
_symmetry.space_group_name_H-M   'P 1'
#
loop_
_entity.id
_entity.type
_entity.pdbx_description
1 polymer ?
#
loop_
_entity_poly.entity_id
_entity_poly.type
_entity_poly.pdbx_seq_one_letter_code
_entity_poly.pdbx_strand_id
1 'polypeptide(L)'
;MILRNHGLLVGGGDVAEAFQEIYFLERACQAQVQALAGGVALNYPSVAVCTHTAAQFEQDGESNIIKLTWNAALMLVEEQRDSYCS
;
A
#
# COMPACT_ATOMS: atom_id res chain seq x y z
N MET A 1 7.05 3.22 7.80
CA MET A 1 8.04 2.68 8.77
C MET A 1 7.78 1.20 9.00
N ILE A 2 8.85 0.39 9.06
CA ILE A 2 8.79 -1.00 9.52
C ILE A 2 9.34 -1.03 10.95
N LEU A 3 8.46 -1.32 11.91
CA LEU A 3 8.79 -1.41 13.33
C LEU A 3 9.28 -2.84 13.61
N ARG A 4 10.60 -2.99 13.76
CA ARG A 4 11.23 -4.30 13.96
C ARG A 4 10.56 -5.04 15.12
N ASN A 5 10.15 -6.28 14.85
CA ASN A 5 9.46 -7.16 15.80
C ASN A 5 8.10 -6.64 16.31
N HIS A 6 7.47 -5.69 15.61
CA HIS A 6 6.19 -5.12 16.00
C HIS A 6 5.18 -5.07 14.85
N GLY A 7 5.49 -4.35 13.76
CA GLY A 7 4.55 -4.20 12.65
C GLY A 7 4.87 -3.01 11.74
N LEU A 8 3.82 -2.48 11.12
CA LEU A 8 3.90 -1.38 10.16
C LEU A 8 3.31 -0.10 10.77
N LEU A 9 3.90 1.03 10.43
CA LEU A 9 3.36 2.35 10.72
C LEU A 9 3.54 3.23 9.49
N VAL A 10 2.47 3.88 9.05
CA VAL A 10 2.50 4.84 7.94
C VAL A 10 1.88 6.16 8.38
N GLY A 11 2.12 7.20 7.59
CA GLY A 11 1.44 8.48 7.69
C GLY A 11 1.11 8.99 6.29
N GLY A 12 0.20 9.93 6.22
CA GLY A 12 -0.19 10.66 5.00
C GLY A 12 -0.67 12.06 5.37
N GLY A 13 -0.86 12.94 4.39
CA GLY A 13 -1.44 14.26 4.58
C GLY A 13 -2.90 14.21 5.03
N ASP A 14 -3.61 13.14 4.69
CA ASP A 14 -4.93 12.81 5.19
C ASP A 14 -5.11 11.28 5.39
N VAL A 15 -6.32 10.88 5.80
CA VAL A 15 -6.66 9.47 6.06
C VAL A 15 -6.64 8.62 4.78
N ALA A 16 -7.01 9.19 3.62
CA ALA A 16 -7.03 8.47 2.36
C ALA A 16 -5.60 8.16 1.88
N GLU A 17 -4.69 9.12 2.00
CA GLU A 17 -3.27 8.92 1.73
C GLU A 17 -2.67 7.87 2.68
N ALA A 18 -2.91 7.99 4.00
CA ALA A 18 -2.41 7.01 4.96
C ALA A 18 -2.97 5.60 4.70
N PHE A 19 -4.22 5.49 4.26
CA PHE A 19 -4.83 4.21 3.90
C PHE A 19 -4.18 3.58 2.66
N GLN A 20 -3.91 4.38 1.62
CA GLN A 20 -3.19 3.93 0.43
C GLN A 20 -1.80 3.39 0.81
N GLU A 21 -1.05 4.13 1.62
CA GLU A 21 0.30 3.75 2.05
C GLU A 21 0.31 2.43 2.84
N ILE A 22 -0.58 2.28 3.82
CA ILE A 22 -0.63 1.04 4.61
C ILE A 22 -1.05 -0.16 3.75
N TYR A 23 -1.99 0.05 2.81
CA TYR A 23 -2.46 -1.00 1.92
C TYR A 23 -1.32 -1.53 1.04
N PHE A 24 -0.56 -0.64 0.38
CA PHE A 24 0.55 -1.08 -0.48
C PHE A 24 1.72 -1.66 0.31
N LEU A 25 2.05 -1.11 1.48
CA LEU A 25 3.13 -1.64 2.32
C LEU A 25 2.82 -3.06 2.83
N GLU A 26 1.58 -3.30 3.29
CA GLU A 26 1.13 -4.63 3.71
C GLU A 26 1.22 -5.64 2.55
N ARG A 27 0.75 -5.26 1.35
CA ARG A 27 0.81 -6.14 0.17
C ARG A 27 2.25 -6.41 -0.28
N ALA A 28 3.14 -5.44 -0.20
CA ALA A 28 4.57 -5.64 -0.47
C ALA A 28 5.18 -6.66 0.51
N CYS A 29 4.87 -6.54 1.81
CA CYS A 29 5.30 -7.51 2.82
C CYS A 29 4.75 -8.91 2.56
N GLN A 30 3.45 -9.03 2.25
CA GLN A 30 2.83 -10.31 1.90
C GLN A 30 3.48 -10.95 0.67
N ALA A 31 3.69 -10.18 -0.40
CA ALA A 31 4.34 -10.65 -1.62
C ALA A 31 5.78 -11.14 -1.34
N GLN A 32 6.53 -10.41 -0.51
CA GLN A 32 7.89 -10.82 -0.11
C GLN A 32 7.88 -12.14 0.66
N VAL A 33 6.99 -12.30 1.64
CA VAL A 33 6.86 -13.54 2.42
C VAL A 33 6.51 -14.71 1.50
N GLN A 34 5.53 -14.54 0.61
CA GLN A 34 5.11 -15.56 -0.35
C GLN A 34 6.24 -15.95 -1.31
N ALA A 35 6.97 -14.97 -1.84
CA ALA A 35 8.09 -15.21 -2.75
C ALA A 35 9.23 -15.99 -2.05
N LEU A 36 9.62 -15.55 -0.84
CA LEU A 36 10.68 -16.20 -0.06
C LEU A 36 10.30 -17.62 0.40
N ALA A 37 9.02 -17.87 0.67
CA ALA A 37 8.51 -19.20 0.99
C ALA A 37 8.70 -20.22 -0.15
N GLY A 38 8.91 -19.76 -1.38
CA GLY A 38 9.23 -20.63 -2.53
C GLY A 38 10.60 -21.33 -2.44
N GLY A 39 11.50 -20.89 -1.56
CA GLY A 39 12.77 -21.59 -1.27
C GLY A 39 13.79 -21.62 -2.41
N VAL A 40 13.59 -20.81 -3.46
CA VAL A 40 14.49 -20.69 -4.61
C VAL A 40 15.06 -19.29 -4.71
N ALA A 41 16.13 -19.12 -5.50
CA ALA A 41 16.69 -17.81 -5.76
C ALA A 41 15.64 -16.88 -6.41
N LEU A 42 15.43 -15.72 -5.80
CA LEU A 42 14.50 -14.71 -6.33
C LEU A 42 15.11 -13.97 -7.50
N ASN A 43 14.30 -13.71 -8.52
CA ASN A 43 14.65 -12.84 -9.63
C ASN A 43 14.22 -11.41 -9.31
N TYR A 44 15.17 -10.54 -9.06
CA TYR A 44 14.92 -9.13 -8.74
C TYR A 44 14.95 -8.26 -10.00
N PRO A 45 14.05 -7.28 -10.13
CA PRO A 45 14.16 -6.25 -11.17
C PRO A 45 15.47 -5.48 -11.06
N SER A 46 15.94 -4.91 -12.18
CA SER A 46 17.11 -4.05 -12.16
C SER A 46 16.83 -2.77 -11.37
N VAL A 47 17.88 -2.16 -10.81
CA VAL A 47 17.78 -0.88 -10.09
C VAL A 47 17.12 0.20 -10.95
N ALA A 48 17.42 0.24 -12.26
CA ALA A 48 16.81 1.20 -13.18
C ALA A 48 15.29 1.06 -13.26
N VAL A 49 14.77 -0.18 -13.28
CA VAL A 49 13.32 -0.44 -13.24
C VAL A 49 12.73 0.00 -11.91
N CYS A 50 13.38 -0.35 -10.79
CA CYS A 50 12.91 0.05 -9.46
C CYS A 50 12.83 1.57 -9.31
N THR A 51 13.87 2.30 -9.74
CA THR A 51 13.90 3.77 -9.69
C THR A 51 12.87 4.39 -10.63
N HIS A 52 12.70 3.85 -11.84
CA HIS A 52 11.68 4.33 -12.77
C HIS A 52 10.26 4.18 -12.20
N THR A 53 9.94 3.01 -11.64
CA THR A 53 8.64 2.77 -11.02
C THR A 53 8.42 3.67 -9.80
N ALA A 54 9.42 3.85 -8.93
CA ALA A 54 9.31 4.76 -7.79
C ALA A 54 8.95 6.20 -8.24
N ALA A 55 9.62 6.71 -9.28
CA ALA A 55 9.35 8.05 -9.81
C ALA A 55 7.94 8.19 -10.42
N GLN A 56 7.27 7.11 -10.81
CA GLN A 56 5.87 7.16 -11.28
C GLN A 56 4.87 7.39 -10.14
N PHE A 57 5.20 6.96 -8.93
CA PHE A 57 4.37 7.25 -7.74
C PHE A 57 4.52 8.72 -7.32
N GLU A 58 5.69 9.31 -7.51
CA GLU A 58 5.96 10.72 -7.19
C GLU A 58 5.37 11.73 -8.21
N GLN A 59 4.73 11.28 -9.29
CA GLN A 59 4.23 12.16 -10.37
C GLN A 59 2.78 12.63 -10.15
N ASP A 60 2.48 13.83 -10.69
CA ASP A 60 1.18 14.53 -10.67
C ASP A 60 0.04 13.70 -11.31
N GLY A 61 -0.52 12.80 -10.51
CA GLY A 61 -1.59 11.86 -10.85
C GLY A 61 -2.02 11.01 -9.66
N GLU A 62 -1.16 10.93 -8.64
CA GLU A 62 -1.36 10.19 -7.40
C GLU A 62 -2.66 10.56 -6.67
N SER A 63 -2.99 11.85 -6.58
CA SER A 63 -4.18 12.32 -5.85
C SER A 63 -5.50 11.75 -6.40
N ASN A 64 -5.62 11.54 -7.71
CA ASN A 64 -6.82 10.94 -8.30
C ASN A 64 -6.91 9.44 -8.02
N ILE A 65 -5.77 8.75 -8.04
CA ILE A 65 -5.70 7.31 -7.73
C ILE A 65 -6.03 7.08 -6.25
N ILE A 66 -5.48 7.89 -5.35
CA ILE A 66 -5.75 7.80 -3.91
C ILE A 66 -7.24 7.98 -3.63
N LYS A 67 -7.87 9.00 -4.23
CA LYS A 67 -9.33 9.21 -4.10
C LYS A 67 -10.13 8.03 -4.64
N LEU A 68 -9.73 7.46 -5.78
CA LEU A 68 -10.39 6.30 -6.35
C LEU A 68 -10.29 5.09 -5.42
N THR A 69 -9.10 4.78 -4.92
CA THR A 69 -8.87 3.66 -3.97
C THR A 69 -9.65 3.87 -2.68
N TRP A 70 -9.63 5.08 -2.14
CA TRP A 70 -10.35 5.41 -0.91
C TRP A 70 -11.85 5.22 -1.05
N ASN A 71 -12.44 5.75 -2.14
CA ASN A 71 -13.86 5.56 -2.42
C ASN A 71 -14.21 4.07 -2.60
N ALA A 72 -13.35 3.30 -3.27
CA ALA A 72 -13.54 1.86 -3.41
C ALA A 72 -13.50 1.15 -2.05
N ALA A 73 -12.58 1.53 -1.16
CA ALA A 73 -12.48 0.98 0.18
C ALA A 73 -13.74 1.29 1.02
N LEU A 74 -14.25 2.53 0.96
CA LEU A 74 -15.50 2.91 1.62
C LEU A 74 -16.69 2.08 1.10
N MET A 75 -16.78 1.87 -0.22
CA MET A 75 -17.84 1.04 -0.80
C MET A 75 -17.81 -0.41 -0.29
N LEU A 76 -16.63 -0.96 0.00
CA LEU A 76 -16.50 -2.32 0.53
C LEU A 76 -17.05 -2.48 1.95
N VAL A 77 -17.13 -1.39 2.71
CA VAL A 77 -17.60 -1.39 4.10
C VAL A 77 -18.90 -0.62 4.29
N GLU A 78 -19.56 -0.19 3.22
CA GLU A 78 -20.75 0.68 3.30
C GLU A 78 -21.90 0.04 4.09
N GLU A 79 -22.07 -1.29 4.02
CA GLU A 79 -23.08 -2.01 4.81
C GLU A 79 -22.85 -1.89 6.34
N GLN A 80 -21.63 -1.53 6.76
CA GLN A 80 -21.23 -1.37 8.17
C GLN A 80 -21.24 0.09 8.61
N ARG A 81 -21.69 1.01 7.74
CA ARG A 81 -21.60 2.46 7.97
C ARG A 81 -22.23 2.93 9.27
N ASP A 82 -23.41 2.43 9.59
CA ASP A 82 -24.09 2.79 10.83
C ASP A 82 -23.27 2.38 12.07
N SER A 83 -22.41 1.36 11.97
CA SER A 83 -21.57 0.92 13.08
C SER A 83 -20.32 1.79 13.29
N TYR A 84 -19.75 2.41 12.26
CA TYR A 84 -18.51 3.21 12.40
C TYR A 84 -18.77 4.73 12.40
N CYS A 85 -20.00 5.15 12.09
CA CYS A 85 -20.42 6.56 12.13
C CYS A 85 -21.20 6.95 13.40
N SER A 86 -21.56 6.00 14.26
CA SER A 86 -22.22 6.25 15.57
C SER A 86 -21.23 6.66 16.65
#